data_AF-A0A429Z1P0-F1
#
_entry.id   AF-A0A429Z1P0-F1
#
_cell.length_a   1.000
_cell.length_b   1.000
_cell.length_c   1.000
_cell.angle_alpha   90.00
_cell.angle_beta   90.00
_cell.angle_gamma   90.00
#
_symmetry.space_group_name_H-M   'P 1'
#
loop_
_entity.id
_entity.type
_entity.pdbx_description
1 polymer ?
#
loop_
_entity_poly.entity_id
_entity_poly.type
_entity_poly.pdbx_seq_one_letter_code
_entity_poly.pdbx_strand_id
1 'polypeptide(L)'
;MYMVKRGLVLTLAILSVAMLSGCDRYKDAFVSRCQQVTGQSSSDCSCAAGKVKEILDNREWSIFGLVLSGESKAAETEAAKLGFGGMFGLMSKWASALSVAERQCSVRGLSRM
;
A
#
# COMPACT_ATOMS: atom_id res chain seq x y z
N MET A 1 27.62 15.51 -41.67
CA MET A 1 27.95 15.38 -40.23
C MET A 1 26.98 16.22 -39.42
N TYR A 2 25.87 15.65 -38.94
CA TYR A 2 25.08 16.16 -37.81
C TYR A 2 24.37 14.96 -37.16
N MET A 3 25.17 14.09 -36.54
CA MET A 3 24.69 13.14 -35.54
C MET A 3 24.58 13.89 -34.20
N VAL A 4 23.74 13.39 -33.30
CA VAL A 4 23.60 13.80 -31.89
C VAL A 4 22.72 15.03 -31.64
N LYS A 5 21.38 14.89 -31.76
CA LYS A 5 20.44 15.79 -31.05
C LYS A 5 19.04 15.20 -30.77
N ARG A 6 18.86 13.88 -30.87
CA ARG A 6 17.57 13.21 -30.57
C ARG A 6 17.58 12.31 -29.34
N GLY A 7 18.73 12.12 -28.70
CA GLY A 7 18.87 11.24 -27.53
C GLY A 7 18.56 11.88 -26.18
N LEU A 8 18.45 13.21 -26.08
CA LEU A 8 18.37 13.89 -24.78
C LEU A 8 16.94 14.07 -24.24
N VAL A 9 15.93 14.00 -25.12
CA VAL A 9 14.53 14.27 -24.71
C VAL A 9 13.85 13.01 -24.17
N LEU A 10 14.25 11.81 -24.63
CA LEU A 10 13.67 10.56 -24.11
C LEU A 10 14.15 10.21 -22.70
N THR A 11 15.37 10.59 -22.33
CA THR A 11 15.94 10.24 -21.03
C THR A 11 15.35 11.06 -19.87
N LEU A 12 14.84 12.27 -20.16
CA LEU A 12 14.28 13.15 -19.13
C LEU A 12 12.89 12.70 -18.66
N ALA A 13 12.11 12.02 -19.51
CA ALA A 13 10.75 11.58 -19.17
C ALA A 13 10.72 10.34 -18.24
N ILE A 14 11.80 9.54 -18.22
CA ILE A 14 11.90 8.33 -17.39
C ILE A 14 12.43 8.65 -15.99
N LEU A 15 13.20 9.74 -15.84
CA LEU A 15 13.76 10.15 -14.54
C LEU A 15 12.74 10.83 -13.62
N SER A 16 11.63 11.36 -14.16
CA SER A 16 10.62 12.08 -13.36
C SER A 16 9.69 11.17 -12.56
N VAL A 17 9.64 9.86 -12.87
CA VAL A 17 8.80 8.89 -12.15
C VAL A 17 9.51 8.32 -10.91
N ALA A 18 10.82 8.53 -10.79
CA ALA A 18 11.65 7.96 -9.72
C ALA A 18 11.78 8.86 -8.47
N MET A 19 11.22 10.07 -8.45
CA MET A 19 11.40 11.04 -7.36
C MET A 19 10.10 11.54 -6.72
N LEU A 20 9.04 10.73 -6.79
CA LEU A 20 7.84 10.90 -5.95
C LEU A 20 7.60 9.67 -5.06
N SER A 21 8.69 9.02 -4.64
CA SER A 21 8.71 8.22 -3.42
C SER A 21 8.66 9.16 -2.22
N GLY A 22 7.53 9.84 -2.02
CA GLY A 22 7.17 10.15 -0.65
C GLY A 22 7.15 8.80 0.07
N CYS A 23 8.09 8.58 1.00
CA CYS A 23 8.14 7.37 1.82
C CYS A 23 6.83 7.28 2.61
N ASP A 24 5.79 6.73 1.98
CA ASP A 24 4.59 6.31 2.67
C ASP A 24 4.98 5.08 3.47
N ARG A 25 5.48 5.31 4.68
CA ARG A 25 5.95 4.26 5.60
C ARG A 25 4.92 3.14 5.79
N TYR A 26 3.64 3.46 5.64
CA TYR A 26 2.54 2.50 5.73
C TYR A 26 2.46 1.63 4.48
N LYS A 27 2.70 2.22 3.31
CA LYS A 27 2.85 1.46 2.05
C LYS A 27 4.04 0.52 2.13
N ASP A 28 5.19 0.98 2.62
CA ASP A 28 6.38 0.13 2.72
C ASP A 28 6.16 -1.04 3.69
N ALA A 29 5.54 -0.76 4.85
CA ALA A 29 5.16 -1.80 5.82
C ALA A 29 4.16 -2.80 5.23
N PHE A 30 3.15 -2.31 4.49
CA PHE A 30 2.20 -3.17 3.79
C PHE A 30 2.89 -4.05 2.75
N VAL A 31 3.72 -3.46 1.87
CA VAL A 31 4.41 -4.19 0.82
C VAL A 31 5.31 -5.26 1.42
N SER A 32 6.11 -4.90 2.43
CA SER A 32 6.95 -5.85 3.16
C SER A 32 6.15 -7.01 3.74
N ARG A 33 5.02 -6.74 4.42
CA ARG A 33 4.18 -7.79 4.99
C ARG A 33 3.50 -8.64 3.91
N CYS A 34 3.01 -8.03 2.84
CA CYS A 34 2.41 -8.72 1.70
C CYS A 34 3.40 -9.72 1.09
N GLN A 35 4.65 -9.31 0.87
CA GLN A 35 5.69 -10.20 0.35
C GLN A 35 5.97 -11.37 1.30
N GLN A 36 6.02 -11.11 2.61
CA GLN A 36 6.23 -12.16 3.62
C GLN A 36 5.08 -13.20 3.65
N VAL A 37 3.82 -12.75 3.51
CA VAL A 37 2.64 -13.61 3.64
C VAL A 37 2.32 -14.35 2.34
N THR A 38 2.51 -13.70 1.20
CA THR A 38 2.05 -14.21 -0.11
C THR A 38 3.17 -14.73 -1.00
N GLY A 39 4.43 -14.37 -0.73
CA GLY A 39 5.57 -14.68 -1.58
C GLY A 39 5.59 -13.95 -2.93
N GLN A 40 4.70 -12.98 -3.15
CA GLN A 40 4.61 -12.23 -4.41
C GLN A 40 5.68 -11.14 -4.55
N SER A 41 5.80 -10.59 -5.77
CA SER A 41 6.76 -9.53 -6.06
C SER A 41 6.42 -8.22 -5.35
N SER A 42 7.42 -7.35 -5.15
CA SER A 42 7.21 -6.02 -4.57
C SER A 42 6.30 -5.14 -5.44
N SER A 43 6.30 -5.35 -6.76
CA SER A 43 5.42 -4.64 -7.70
C SER A 43 3.96 -5.02 -7.49
N ASP A 44 3.67 -6.33 -7.38
CA ASP A 44 2.29 -6.81 -7.18
C ASP A 44 1.76 -6.40 -5.80
N CYS A 45 2.61 -6.51 -4.77
CA CYS A 45 2.29 -6.02 -3.43
C CYS A 45 2.13 -4.49 -3.39
N SER A 46 2.84 -3.74 -4.23
CA SER A 46 2.66 -2.28 -4.36
C SER A 46 1.34 -1.92 -5.04
N CYS A 47 0.91 -2.69 -6.04
CA CYS A 47 -0.44 -2.60 -6.60
C CYS A 47 -1.49 -2.83 -5.50
N ALA A 48 -1.33 -3.92 -4.73
CA ALA A 48 -2.25 -4.26 -3.66
C ALA A 48 -2.33 -3.17 -2.59
N ALA A 49 -1.20 -2.59 -2.18
CA ALA A 49 -1.16 -1.46 -1.26
C ALA A 49 -1.95 -0.25 -1.79
N GLY A 50 -1.80 0.06 -3.09
CA GLY A 50 -2.55 1.12 -3.75
C GLY A 50 -4.06 0.86 -3.71
N LYS A 51 -4.50 -0.35 -4.07
CA LYS A 51 -5.93 -0.72 -4.05
C LYS A 51 -6.52 -0.75 -2.65
N VAL A 52 -5.79 -1.25 -1.66
CA VAL A 52 -6.23 -1.21 -0.27
C VAL A 52 -6.38 0.24 0.21
N LYS A 53 -5.41 1.11 -0.09
CA LYS A 53 -5.46 2.53 0.25
C LYS A 53 -6.55 3.31 -0.50
N GLU A 54 -6.93 2.91 -1.71
CA GLU A 54 -8.06 3.50 -2.44
C GLU A 54 -9.42 3.19 -1.77
N ILE A 55 -9.54 1.99 -1.18
CA ILE A 55 -10.79 1.51 -0.56
C ILE A 55 -10.92 2.00 0.88
N LEU A 56 -9.79 2.10 1.58
CA LEU A 56 -9.72 2.62 2.94
C LEU A 56 -9.57 4.14 2.91
N ASP A 57 -10.25 4.84 3.81
CA ASP A 57 -9.97 6.27 3.99
C ASP A 57 -8.55 6.46 4.57
N ASN A 58 -7.95 7.66 4.39
CA ASN A 58 -6.58 7.94 4.85
C ASN A 58 -6.34 7.58 6.34
N ARG A 59 -7.35 7.77 7.19
CA ARG A 59 -7.29 7.42 8.62
C ARG A 59 -7.30 5.91 8.85
N GLU A 60 -8.10 5.18 8.09
CA GLU A 60 -8.20 3.71 8.19
C GLU A 60 -6.89 3.07 7.69
N TRP A 61 -6.39 3.58 6.56
CA TRP A 61 -5.07 3.22 6.03
C TRP A 61 -3.95 3.47 7.04
N SER A 62 -3.95 4.60 7.75
CA SER A 62 -2.91 4.90 8.73
C SER A 62 -3.00 3.97 9.96
N ILE A 63 -4.20 3.59 10.40
CA ILE A 63 -4.36 2.64 11.52
C ILE A 63 -3.75 1.30 11.15
N PHE A 64 -4.10 0.73 10.00
CA PHE A 64 -3.51 -0.53 9.55
C PHE A 64 -2.02 -0.39 9.25
N GLY A 65 -1.60 0.74 8.69
CA GLY A 65 -0.19 1.07 8.51
C GLY A 65 0.59 0.98 9.81
N LEU A 66 0.09 1.56 10.90
CA LEU A 66 0.71 1.48 12.24
C LEU A 66 0.80 0.04 12.74
N VAL A 67 -0.25 -0.77 12.55
CA VAL A 67 -0.23 -2.21 12.91
C VAL A 67 0.88 -2.93 12.14
N LEU A 68 0.96 -2.73 10.83
CA LEU A 68 1.92 -3.40 9.96
C LEU A 68 3.37 -2.93 10.20
N SER A 69 3.55 -1.68 10.66
CA SER A 69 4.85 -1.16 11.09
C SER A 69 5.28 -1.60 12.50
N GLY A 70 4.43 -2.35 13.22
CA GLY A 70 4.71 -2.78 14.59
C GLY A 70 4.47 -1.72 15.67
N GLU A 71 3.84 -0.60 15.32
CA GLU A 71 3.48 0.49 16.24
C GLU A 71 2.14 0.21 16.94
N SER A 72 1.97 -0.98 17.55
CA SER A 72 0.68 -1.48 18.04
C SER A 72 -0.01 -0.53 19.02
N LYS A 73 0.73 0.11 19.95
CA LYS A 73 0.14 1.08 20.90
C LYS A 73 -0.44 2.31 20.21
N ALA A 74 0.21 2.80 19.15
CA ALA A 74 -0.29 3.94 18.38
C ALA A 74 -1.52 3.52 17.55
N ALA A 75 -1.48 2.33 16.95
CA ALA A 75 -2.63 1.77 16.25
C ALA A 75 -3.85 1.60 17.15
N GLU A 76 -3.67 1.03 18.35
CA GLU A 76 -4.73 0.88 19.36
C GLU A 76 -5.31 2.23 19.79
N THR A 77 -4.45 3.24 19.99
CA THR A 77 -4.89 4.59 20.35
C THR A 77 -5.75 5.22 19.25
N GLU A 78 -5.34 5.09 17.98
CA GLU A 78 -6.10 5.62 16.85
C GLU A 78 -7.39 4.83 16.58
N ALA A 79 -7.37 3.51 16.78
CA ALA A 79 -8.53 2.63 16.67
C ALA A 79 -9.55 2.87 17.79
N ALA A 80 -9.10 3.13 19.03
CA ALA A 80 -9.97 3.44 20.16
C ALA A 80 -10.84 4.68 19.90
N LYS A 81 -10.32 5.66 19.15
CA LYS A 81 -11.06 6.85 18.72
C LYS A 81 -12.21 6.55 17.74
N LEU A 82 -12.34 5.32 17.24
CA LEU A 82 -13.46 4.90 16.38
C LEU A 82 -14.63 4.32 17.19
N GLY A 83 -14.42 3.98 18.47
CA GLY A 83 -15.40 3.28 19.29
C GLY A 83 -15.64 1.83 18.84
N PHE A 84 -16.46 1.11 19.61
CA PHE A 84 -16.68 -0.33 19.41
C PHE A 84 -17.25 -0.65 18.02
N GLY A 85 -18.30 0.08 17.59
CA GLY A 85 -18.90 -0.10 16.26
C GLY A 85 -17.98 0.28 15.10
N GLY A 86 -17.14 1.30 15.28
CA GLY A 86 -16.17 1.71 14.26
C GLY A 86 -15.05 0.70 14.05
N MET A 87 -14.64 -0.02 15.11
CA MET A 87 -13.62 -1.07 15.01
C MET A 87 -14.10 -2.28 14.19
N PHE A 88 -15.35 -2.73 14.38
CA PHE A 88 -15.93 -3.79 13.56
C PHE A 88 -16.08 -3.38 12.09
N GLY A 89 -16.49 -2.13 11.84
CA GLY A 89 -16.53 -1.56 10.50
C GLY A 89 -15.15 -1.54 9.85
N LEU A 90 -14.12 -1.14 10.59
CA LEU A 90 -12.74 -1.07 10.13
C LEU A 90 -12.20 -2.44 9.71
N MET A 91 -12.40 -3.48 10.53
CA MET A 91 -11.97 -4.84 10.22
C MET A 91 -12.71 -5.44 9.02
N SER A 92 -14.00 -5.13 8.88
CA SER A 92 -14.80 -5.57 7.73
C SER A 92 -14.34 -4.90 6.44
N LYS A 93 -14.05 -3.60 6.48
CA LYS A 93 -13.47 -2.86 5.35
C LYS A 93 -12.09 -3.39 4.98
N TRP A 94 -11.24 -3.72 5.94
CA TRP A 94 -9.93 -4.34 5.71
C TRP A 94 -10.04 -5.65 4.93
N ALA A 95 -10.86 -6.59 5.41
CA ALA A 95 -11.07 -7.87 4.75
C ALA A 95 -11.61 -7.70 3.31
N SER A 96 -12.54 -6.76 3.12
CA SER A 96 -13.06 -6.41 1.80
C SER A 96 -11.97 -5.81 0.89
N ALA A 97 -11.19 -4.85 1.40
CA ALA A 97 -10.12 -4.18 0.68
C ALA A 97 -9.06 -5.19 0.21
N LEU A 98 -8.64 -6.10 1.09
CA LEU A 98 -7.72 -7.18 0.73
C LEU A 98 -8.31 -8.10 -0.33
N SER A 99 -9.58 -8.49 -0.20
CA SER A 99 -10.25 -9.37 -1.18
C SER A 99 -10.41 -8.73 -2.56
N VAL A 100 -10.60 -7.40 -2.61
CA VAL A 100 -10.63 -6.65 -3.88
C VAL A 100 -9.23 -6.50 -4.45
N ALA A 101 -8.24 -6.15 -3.63
CA ALA A 101 -6.84 -6.02 -4.04
C ALA A 101 -6.25 -7.35 -4.55
N GLU A 102 -6.55 -8.47 -3.88
CA GLU A 102 -6.18 -9.82 -4.32
C GLU A 102 -6.67 -10.12 -5.74
N ARG A 103 -7.93 -9.78 -6.03
CA ARG A 103 -8.52 -9.98 -7.36
C ARG A 103 -7.97 -9.04 -8.42
N GLN A 104 -7.75 -7.77 -8.08
CA GLN A 104 -7.30 -6.76 -9.05
C GLN A 104 -5.80 -6.81 -9.33
N CYS A 105 -4.98 -7.16 -8.34
CA CYS A 105 -3.53 -7.21 -8.45
C CYS A 105 -2.99 -8.64 -8.59
N SER A 106 -3.86 -9.65 -8.68
CA SER A 106 -3.50 -11.07 -8.79
C SER A 106 -2.58 -11.60 -7.67
N VAL A 107 -2.65 -11.01 -6.48
CA VAL A 107 -1.86 -11.40 -5.30
C VAL A 107 -2.63 -12.42 -4.48
N ARG A 108 -2.36 -13.71 -4.70
CA ARG A 108 -3.03 -14.80 -3.97
C ARG A 108 -2.66 -14.83 -2.49
N GLY A 109 -3.66 -15.05 -1.64
CA GLY A 109 -3.46 -15.20 -0.20
C GLY A 109 -3.27 -13.89 0.54
N LEU A 110 -3.56 -12.75 -0.10
CA LEU A 110 -3.56 -11.43 0.53
C LEU A 110 -4.58 -11.37 1.67
N SER A 111 -5.70 -12.11 1.55
CA SER A 111 -6.71 -12.25 2.60
C SER A 111 -6.20 -12.87 3.92
N ARG A 112 -4.96 -13.38 3.97
CA ARG A 112 -4.33 -13.94 5.17
C ARG A 112 -3.56 -12.88 5.99
N MET A 113 -3.44 -11.67 5.48
CA MET A 113 -2.89 -10.51 6.21
C MET A 113 -3.90 -9.96 7.21
#